data_AF-Q93G55-F1
#
_entry.id   AF-Q93G55-F1
#
_cell.length_a   1.000
_cell.length_b   1.000
_cell.length_c   1.000
_cell.angle_alpha   90.00
_cell.angle_beta   90.00
_cell.angle_gamma   90.00
#
_symmetry.space_group_name_H-M   'P 1'
#
loop_
_entity.id
_entity.type
_entity.pdbx_description
1 polymer ?
#
loop_
_entity_poly.entity_id
_entity_poly.type
_entity_poly.pdbx_seq_one_letter_code
_entity_poly.pdbx_strand_id
1 'polypeptide(L)'
;MLLENGWLVDARRVPSPHHDCRPEDEKPTLLVVHNISLPPGEFGGPWIDALFTGTIDPDAHPFFAEIAHLRVSAHCLIQSRW
;
A
#
# COMPACT_ATOMS: atom_id res chain seq x y z
N MET A 1 -6.48 -0.96 -19.96
CA MET A 1 -6.66 -1.08 -18.50
C MET A 1 -8.06 -0.57 -18.19
N LEU A 2 -8.92 -1.40 -17.60
CA LEU A 2 -10.30 -1.03 -17.29
C LEU A 2 -10.41 -0.58 -15.83
N LEU A 3 -11.20 0.46 -15.59
CA LEU A 3 -11.57 0.95 -14.25
C LEU A 3 -13.06 0.68 -14.01
N GLU A 4 -13.38 0.04 -12.90
CA GLU A 4 -14.75 -0.19 -12.45
C GLU A 4 -14.89 0.23 -10.99
N ASN A 5 -15.78 1.18 -10.70
CA ASN A 5 -16.03 1.69 -9.35
C ASN A 5 -14.75 2.10 -8.58
N GLY A 6 -13.80 2.73 -9.28
CA GLY A 6 -12.51 3.14 -8.70
C GLY A 6 -11.45 2.04 -8.62
N TRP A 7 -11.77 0.81 -9.00
CA TRP A 7 -10.85 -0.33 -9.01
C TRP A 7 -10.29 -0.61 -10.39
N LEU A 8 -9.00 -0.91 -10.45
CA LEU A 8 -8.38 -1.52 -11.62
C LEU A 8 -8.84 -2.98 -11.74
N VAL A 9 -9.40 -3.34 -12.90
CA VAL A 9 -9.98 -4.68 -13.10
C VAL A 9 -8.92 -5.78 -13.09
N ASP A 10 -7.76 -5.54 -13.72
CA ASP A 10 -6.70 -6.54 -13.85
C ASP A 10 -5.69 -6.53 -12.69
N ALA A 11 -5.99 -5.82 -11.60
CA ALA A 11 -5.14 -5.74 -10.42
C ALA A 11 -5.57 -6.72 -9.32
N ARG A 12 -4.59 -7.33 -8.64
CA ARG A 12 -4.87 -8.07 -7.40
C ARG A 12 -5.42 -7.10 -6.35
N ARG A 13 -6.58 -7.42 -5.78
CA ARG A 13 -7.24 -6.59 -4.78
C ARG A 13 -6.82 -7.00 -3.37
N VAL A 14 -6.32 -6.04 -2.61
CA VAL A 14 -6.03 -6.16 -1.18
C VAL A 14 -6.71 -4.99 -0.49
N PRO A 15 -7.98 -5.12 -0.08
CA PRO A 15 -8.72 -4.00 0.49
C PRO A 15 -8.14 -3.62 1.85
N SER A 16 -7.50 -2.47 1.93
CA SER A 16 -6.96 -1.91 3.17
C SER A 16 -8.02 -1.11 3.93
N PRO A 17 -8.07 -1.19 5.28
CA PRO A 17 -8.90 -0.30 6.11
C PRO A 17 -8.32 1.11 6.30
N HIS A 18 -7.12 1.38 5.77
CA HIS A 18 -6.43 2.67 5.89
C HIS A 18 -6.81 3.61 4.74
N HIS A 19 -8.08 3.98 4.67
CA HIS A 19 -8.60 5.00 3.77
C HIS A 19 -9.83 5.68 4.40
N ASP A 20 -10.18 6.85 3.88
CA ASP A 20 -11.37 7.61 4.21
C ASP A 20 -11.84 8.43 3.00
N CYS A 21 -12.91 9.19 3.18
CA CYS A 21 -13.47 10.05 2.14
C CYS A 21 -12.58 11.28 1.90
N ARG A 22 -12.40 11.66 0.64
CA ARG A 22 -11.82 12.96 0.31
C ARG A 22 -12.77 14.08 0.78
N PRO A 23 -12.26 15.21 1.29
CA PRO A 23 -13.10 16.35 1.62
C PRO A 23 -13.97 16.74 0.42
N GLU A 24 -15.25 17.01 0.68
CA GLU A 24 -16.22 17.45 -0.34
C GLU A 24 -16.30 16.51 -1.57
N ASP A 25 -15.96 15.23 -1.41
CA ASP A 25 -15.91 14.23 -2.50
C ASP A 25 -15.02 14.68 -3.67
N GLU A 26 -13.94 15.41 -3.38
CA GLU A 26 -13.03 15.96 -4.38
C GLU A 26 -12.46 14.87 -5.29
N LYS A 27 -12.49 15.11 -6.60
CA LYS A 27 -11.88 14.21 -7.59
C LYS A 27 -10.35 14.35 -7.54
N PRO A 28 -9.58 13.25 -7.49
CA PRO A 28 -8.14 13.33 -7.53
C PRO A 28 -7.64 13.93 -8.85
N THR A 29 -6.78 14.95 -8.76
CA THR A 29 -6.18 15.67 -9.92
C THR A 29 -4.66 15.54 -9.99
N LEU A 30 -4.03 14.98 -8.95
CA LEU A 30 -2.58 14.81 -8.82
C LEU A 30 -2.22 13.33 -8.71
N LEU A 31 -1.23 12.91 -9.49
CA LEU A 31 -0.55 11.62 -9.31
C LEU A 31 0.73 11.84 -8.51
N VAL A 32 0.89 11.11 -7.41
CA VAL A 32 2.12 11.08 -6.63
C VAL A 32 2.77 9.71 -6.79
N VAL A 33 4.06 9.69 -7.12
CA VAL A 33 4.84 8.46 -7.32
C VAL A 33 5.77 8.27 -6.12
N HIS A 34 5.67 7.10 -5.49
CA HIS A 34 6.50 6.69 -4.37
C HIS A 34 7.30 5.43 -4.72
N ASN A 35 8.40 5.20 -4.02
CA ASN A 35 9.08 3.91 -3.98
C ASN A 35 9.02 3.36 -2.54
N ILE A 36 9.03 2.04 -2.43
CA ILE A 36 9.07 1.35 -1.14
C ILE A 36 9.69 -0.03 -1.32
N SER A 37 10.49 -0.44 -0.34
CA SER A 37 11.04 -1.80 -0.17
C SER A 37 10.96 -2.14 1.31
N LEU A 38 10.49 -3.34 1.64
CA LEU A 38 10.36 -3.81 3.02
C LEU A 38 10.83 -5.27 3.09
N PRO A 39 11.85 -5.61 3.91
CA PRO A 39 12.76 -4.68 4.60
C PRO A 39 13.46 -3.68 3.66
N PRO A 40 14.06 -2.58 4.17
CA PRO A 40 14.71 -1.58 3.33
C PRO A 40 15.76 -2.20 2.41
N GLY A 41 15.63 -1.96 1.10
CA GLY A 41 16.52 -2.51 0.07
C GLY A 41 16.20 -3.94 -0.37
N GLU A 42 15.24 -4.60 0.27
CA GLU A 42 14.78 -5.95 -0.08
C GLU A 42 13.45 -5.90 -0.84
N PHE A 43 13.33 -6.76 -1.86
CA PHE A 43 12.15 -6.85 -2.71
C PHE A 43 11.46 -8.19 -2.53
N GLY A 44 10.13 -8.17 -2.65
CA GLY A 44 9.28 -9.34 -2.45
C GLY A 44 8.78 -9.47 -1.02
N GLY A 45 8.24 -10.65 -0.72
CA GLY A 45 7.58 -10.92 0.57
C GLY A 45 6.22 -10.22 0.72
N PRO A 46 5.52 -10.47 1.85
CA PRO A 46 4.17 -9.96 2.11
C PRO A 46 4.14 -8.58 2.80
N TRP A 47 5.31 -7.99 3.06
CA TRP A 47 5.45 -6.91 4.06
C TRP A 47 4.80 -5.59 3.64
N ILE A 48 4.80 -5.26 2.35
CA ILE A 48 4.17 -4.03 1.86
C ILE A 48 2.66 -4.13 1.96
N ASP A 49 2.07 -5.28 1.59
CA ASP A 49 0.65 -5.54 1.80
C ASP A 49 0.31 -5.42 3.29
N ALA A 50 1.08 -6.07 4.15
CA ALA A 50 0.86 -6.08 5.59
C ALA A 50 0.95 -4.68 6.21
N LEU A 51 1.92 -3.85 5.80
CA LEU A 51 2.00 -2.46 6.23
C LEU A 51 0.76 -1.68 5.78
N PHE A 52 0.39 -1.78 4.51
CA PHE A 52 -0.75 -1.06 3.96
C PHE A 52 -2.08 -1.51 4.54
N THR A 53 -2.21 -2.75 5.02
CA THR A 53 -3.41 -3.25 5.71
C THR A 53 -3.37 -3.08 7.23
N GLY A 54 -2.27 -2.59 7.81
CA GLY A 54 -2.12 -2.43 9.25
C GLY A 54 -1.95 -3.75 10.01
N THR A 55 -1.40 -4.77 9.36
CA THR A 55 -1.20 -6.11 9.90
C THR A 55 0.27 -6.54 9.87
N ILE A 56 1.19 -5.58 9.76
CA ILE A 56 2.63 -5.88 9.78
C ILE A 56 3.03 -6.37 11.18
N ASP A 57 3.78 -7.46 11.21
CA ASP A 57 4.34 -8.00 12.45
C ASP A 57 5.58 -7.18 12.83
N PRO A 58 5.57 -6.45 13.97
CA PRO A 58 6.71 -5.65 14.41
C PRO A 58 7.95 -6.48 14.73
N ASP A 59 7.79 -7.77 15.06
CA ASP A 59 8.88 -8.63 15.51
C ASP A 59 9.54 -9.41 14.35
N ALA A 60 8.95 -9.37 13.15
CA ALA A 60 9.45 -10.11 11.99
C ALA A 60 10.75 -9.51 11.38
N HIS A 61 11.02 -8.23 11.62
CA HIS A 61 12.27 -7.57 11.23
C HIS A 61 12.49 -6.32 12.10
N PRO A 62 13.74 -5.99 12.53
CA PRO A 62 14.00 -4.84 13.41
C PRO A 62 13.41 -3.50 12.93
N PHE A 63 13.44 -3.26 11.62
CA PHE A 63 12.85 -2.06 11.02
C PHE A 63 11.32 -1.98 11.16
N PHE A 64 10.62 -3.11 11.30
CA PHE A 64 9.16 -3.11 11.33
C PHE A 64 8.61 -2.56 12.64
N ALA A 65 9.31 -2.73 13.75
CA ALA A 65 8.97 -2.08 15.02
C ALA A 65 8.90 -0.54 14.89
N GLU A 66 9.71 0.05 14.02
CA GLU A 66 9.72 1.50 13.78
C GLU A 66 8.50 1.99 12.98
N ILE A 67 7.83 1.12 12.22
CA ILE A 67 6.74 1.50 11.31
C ILE A 67 5.40 0.83 11.63
N ALA A 68 5.35 -0.15 12.53
CA ALA A 68 4.12 -0.89 12.85
C ALA A 68 3.00 -0.03 13.44
N HIS A 69 3.35 1.11 14.04
CA HIS A 69 2.39 2.07 14.57
C HIS A 69 1.78 3.00 13.50
N LEU A 70 2.31 2.98 12.27
CA LEU A 70 1.86 3.84 11.19
C LEU A 70 0.54 3.32 10.59
N ARG A 71 -0.39 4.24 10.39
CA ARG A 71 -1.64 4.00 9.63
C ARG A 71 -1.51 4.58 8.23
N VAL A 72 -0.86 3.83 7.33
CA VAL A 72 -0.58 4.27 5.95
C VAL A 72 -1.11 3.29 4.92
N SER A 73 -1.35 3.76 3.69
CA SER A 73 -1.66 2.95 2.53
C SER A 73 -1.30 3.69 1.23
N ALA A 74 -1.32 2.98 0.11
CA ALA A 74 -1.29 3.55 -1.23
C ALA A 74 -2.40 2.92 -2.08
N HIS A 75 -2.85 3.62 -3.12
CA HIS A 75 -3.91 3.11 -4.01
C HIS A 75 -3.44 1.92 -4.87
N CYS A 76 -2.15 1.90 -5.24
CA CYS A 76 -1.57 0.87 -6.09
C CYS A 76 -0.14 0.56 -5.65
N LEU A 77 0.24 -0.72 -5.71
CA LEU A 77 1.62 -1.18 -5.66
C LEU A 77 1.93 -1.88 -6.97
N ILE A 78 3.01 -1.46 -7.64
CA ILE A 78 3.54 -2.16 -8.81
C ILE A 78 4.81 -2.87 -8.37
N GLN A 79 4.75 -4.19 -8.31
CA GLN A 79 5.89 -5.03 -7.95
C GLN A 79 6.59 -5.56 -9.20
N SER A 80 7.91 -5.47 -9.22
CA SER A 80 8.74 -6.15 -10.23
C SER A 80 8.61 -7.67 -10.09
N ARG A 81 8.65 -8.39 -11.22
CA ARG A 81 8.60 -9.87 -11.26
C ARG A 81 9.97 -10.52 -11.41
N TRP A 82 11.05 -9.81 -11.08
CA TRP A 82 12.42 -10.22 -11.35
C TRP A 82 13.17 -10.49 -10.05
#